data_AF-A0A522RAA1-F1
#
_entry.id   AF-A0A522RAA1-F1
#
_cell.length_a   1.000
_cell.length_b   1.000
_cell.length_c   1.000
_cell.angle_alpha   90.00
_cell.angle_beta   90.00
_cell.angle_gamma   90.00
#
_symmetry.space_group_name_H-M   'P 1'
#
loop_
_entity.id
_entity.type
_entity.pdbx_description
1 polymer ?
#
loop_
_entity_poly.entity_id
_entity_poly.type
_entity_poly.pdbx_seq_one_letter_code
_entity_poly.pdbx_strand_id
1 'polypeptide(L)'
;MCQNIKKLFFLFLMIVISSCKQGANKKNKIIFDRIEYIYSLKSVVNDNTWKGFTDPKFSIPLIYYTGSSCYVVNPTGKFIELYTPLLVYANNKLKIYKTKLLDSISFHMATGITFGDSTSDYNYKSPFMNCSSVEITKKAIPGVNSTELWATMVIHECFHGFQYKHISYLNYIMNVIGKYPSDTLEKIYKANKWYQESIDKENNMLLAAIKSSNSLYTKKFIDTFFQLRNQRRLRTVKELNFNVKPLEEIYGTMEGTARYVEFSLYKDFATMPADNELAKLDTSYHSYQYFKHYKINEDQWLYLTAKTSYFYAIGFNMARLLDKLKIDYKRRLFNEGNLSLGQILLQSQKSK
;
A
#
# COMPACT_ATOMS: atom_id res chain seq x y z
N MET A 1 5.31 -38.15 53.01
CA MET A 1 5.90 -38.04 51.65
C MET A 1 4.87 -37.71 50.57
N CYS A 2 3.71 -38.38 50.52
CA CYS A 2 2.71 -38.21 49.45
C CYS A 2 2.02 -36.82 49.39
N GLN A 3 1.87 -36.10 50.52
CA GLN A 3 1.29 -34.74 50.55
C GLN A 3 2.23 -33.65 50.00
N ASN A 4 3.56 -33.81 50.14
CA ASN A 4 4.53 -32.84 49.63
C ASN A 4 4.66 -32.91 48.10
N ILE A 5 4.47 -34.09 47.51
CA ILE A 5 4.47 -34.28 46.04
C ILE A 5 3.25 -33.59 45.40
N LYS A 6 2.06 -33.66 46.03
CA LYS A 6 0.86 -32.96 45.54
C LYS A 6 0.99 -31.43 45.58
N LYS A 7 1.62 -30.87 46.63
CA LYS A 7 1.90 -29.43 46.71
C LYS A 7 2.93 -28.98 45.66
N LEU A 8 3.95 -29.78 45.38
CA LEU A 8 4.96 -29.50 44.35
C LEU A 8 4.35 -29.51 42.94
N PHE A 9 3.45 -30.48 42.67
CA PHE A 9 2.73 -30.58 41.38
C PHE A 9 1.78 -29.40 41.14
N PHE A 10 1.12 -28.91 42.21
CA PHE A 10 0.24 -27.74 42.14
C PHE A 10 1.04 -26.44 41.92
N LEU A 11 2.22 -26.30 42.54
CA LEU A 11 3.13 -25.17 42.28
C LEU A 11 3.65 -25.18 40.84
N PHE A 12 4.03 -26.35 40.33
CA PHE A 12 4.49 -26.50 38.94
C PHE A 12 3.38 -26.17 37.94
N LEU A 13 2.14 -26.63 38.19
CA LEU A 13 0.98 -26.30 37.37
C LEU A 13 0.67 -24.79 37.38
N MET A 14 0.78 -24.12 38.54
CA MET A 14 0.58 -22.66 38.65
C MET A 14 1.68 -21.86 37.94
N ILE A 15 2.92 -22.33 37.96
CA ILE A 15 4.04 -21.71 37.22
C ILE A 15 3.84 -21.88 35.70
N VAL A 16 3.40 -23.05 35.24
CA VAL A 16 3.10 -23.32 33.83
C VAL A 16 1.92 -22.48 33.34
N ILE A 17 0.82 -22.40 34.11
CA ILE A 17 -0.36 -21.57 33.77
C ILE A 17 0.01 -20.08 33.73
N SER A 18 0.82 -19.60 34.68
CA SER A 18 1.25 -18.20 34.73
C SER A 18 2.19 -17.85 33.58
N SER A 19 3.10 -18.75 33.22
CA SER A 19 4.01 -18.58 32.07
C SER A 19 3.26 -18.59 30.74
N CYS A 20 2.25 -19.45 30.57
CA CYS A 20 1.39 -19.45 29.39
C CYS A 20 0.55 -18.17 29.27
N LYS A 21 0.02 -17.65 30.39
CA LYS A 21 -0.71 -16.37 30.40
C LYS A 21 0.21 -15.19 30.06
N GLN A 22 1.42 -15.14 30.60
CA GLN A 22 2.39 -14.10 30.31
C GLN A 22 2.85 -14.13 28.84
N GLY A 23 3.06 -15.33 28.27
CA GLY A 23 3.37 -15.52 26.86
C GLY A 23 2.23 -15.11 25.92
N ALA A 24 0.98 -15.45 26.25
CA ALA A 24 -0.20 -15.02 25.50
C ALA A 24 -0.40 -13.50 25.55
N ASN A 25 -0.18 -12.89 26.72
CA ASN A 25 -0.28 -11.44 26.89
C ASN A 25 0.79 -10.70 26.07
N LYS A 26 2.04 -11.20 26.07
CA LYS A 26 3.13 -10.65 25.24
C LYS A 26 2.85 -10.79 23.74
N LYS A 27 2.32 -11.93 23.29
CA LYS A 27 1.94 -12.17 21.87
C LYS A 27 0.80 -11.27 21.40
N ASN A 28 -0.17 -10.96 22.24
CA ASN A 28 -1.23 -10.02 21.88
C ASN A 28 -0.70 -8.58 21.88
N LYS A 29 0.15 -8.22 22.86
CA LYS A 29 0.75 -6.88 22.94
C LYS A 29 1.54 -6.51 21.70
N ILE A 30 2.42 -7.39 21.20
CA ILE A 30 3.18 -7.11 19.96
C ILE A 30 2.27 -6.86 18.75
N ILE A 31 1.13 -7.55 18.65
CA ILE A 31 0.15 -7.32 17.57
C ILE A 31 -0.44 -5.91 17.69
N PHE A 32 -0.83 -5.51 18.90
CA PHE A 32 -1.41 -4.20 19.14
C PHE A 32 -0.39 -3.08 18.90
N ASP A 33 0.85 -3.24 19.37
CA ASP A 33 1.92 -2.26 19.19
C ASP A 33 2.25 -2.09 17.68
N ARG A 34 2.27 -3.17 16.90
CA ARG A 34 2.45 -3.10 15.44
C ARG A 34 1.27 -2.43 14.73
N ILE A 35 0.05 -2.68 15.18
CA ILE A 35 -1.14 -1.99 14.65
C ILE A 35 -1.07 -0.51 14.97
N GLU A 36 -0.78 -0.13 16.21
CA GLU A 36 -0.61 1.28 16.60
C GLU A 36 0.47 1.97 15.78
N TYR A 37 1.57 1.26 15.53
CA TYR A 37 2.64 1.73 14.67
C TYR A 37 2.15 2.01 13.25
N ILE A 38 1.37 1.13 12.61
CA ILE A 38 0.76 1.43 11.30
C ILE A 38 -0.05 2.74 11.36
N TYR A 39 -0.86 2.94 12.39
CA TYR A 39 -1.69 4.15 12.50
C TYR A 39 -0.86 5.42 12.79
N SER A 40 0.29 5.31 13.46
CA SER A 40 1.23 6.43 13.59
C SER A 40 1.85 6.78 12.24
N LEU A 41 2.23 5.79 11.42
CA LEU A 41 2.74 6.01 10.07
C LEU A 41 1.73 6.67 9.14
N LYS A 42 0.43 6.39 9.29
CA LYS A 42 -0.61 7.13 8.54
C LYS A 42 -0.56 8.63 8.84
N SER A 43 -0.23 9.01 10.08
CA SER A 43 -0.08 10.42 10.46
C SER A 43 1.17 11.03 9.83
N VAL A 44 2.28 10.30 9.82
CA VAL A 44 3.52 10.70 9.12
C VAL A 44 3.26 10.97 7.63
N VAL A 45 2.58 10.05 6.94
CA VAL A 45 2.20 10.22 5.54
C VAL A 45 1.30 11.45 5.35
N ASN A 46 0.31 11.66 6.24
CA ASN A 46 -0.57 12.82 6.16
C ASN A 46 0.20 14.14 6.22
N ASP A 47 1.15 14.24 7.13
CA ASP A 47 1.85 15.48 7.42
C ASP A 47 2.92 15.79 6.35
N ASN A 48 3.63 14.76 5.89
CA ASN A 48 4.80 14.92 5.03
C ASN A 48 4.53 14.70 3.54
N THR A 49 3.54 13.87 3.19
CA THR A 49 3.39 13.35 1.82
C THR A 49 2.03 13.67 1.21
N TRP A 50 0.94 13.29 1.89
CA TRP A 50 -0.42 13.35 1.35
C TRP A 50 -1.43 13.83 2.39
N LYS A 51 -1.62 15.15 2.45
CA LYS A 51 -2.59 15.78 3.35
C LYS A 51 -4.00 15.23 3.13
N GLY A 52 -4.68 14.95 4.23
CA GLY A 52 -6.02 14.35 4.26
C GLY A 52 -6.01 12.84 4.43
N PHE A 53 -4.86 12.16 4.42
CA PHE A 53 -4.81 10.70 4.57
C PHE A 53 -5.34 10.18 5.92
N THR A 54 -5.33 11.02 6.96
CA THR A 54 -5.91 10.72 8.28
C THR A 54 -7.33 11.28 8.47
N ASP A 55 -7.94 11.90 7.46
CA ASP A 55 -9.33 12.38 7.53
C ASP A 55 -10.26 11.19 7.85
N PRO A 56 -11.10 11.26 8.91
CA PRO A 56 -12.00 10.18 9.29
C PRO A 56 -12.88 9.67 8.15
N LYS A 57 -13.28 10.53 7.20
CA LYS A 57 -14.12 10.10 6.06
C LYS A 57 -13.41 9.14 5.10
N PHE A 58 -12.08 9.17 5.08
CA PHE A 58 -11.25 8.28 4.28
C PHE A 58 -10.66 7.13 5.09
N SER A 59 -11.04 7.01 6.37
CA SER A 59 -10.60 5.89 7.20
C SER A 59 -11.22 4.57 6.71
N ILE A 60 -10.40 3.52 6.76
CA ILE A 60 -10.77 2.15 6.42
C ILE A 60 -10.44 1.25 7.63
N PRO A 61 -11.23 0.20 7.87
CA PRO A 61 -10.86 -0.83 8.84
C PRO A 61 -9.64 -1.63 8.35
N LEU A 62 -8.89 -2.19 9.29
CA LEU A 62 -7.75 -3.06 9.01
C LEU A 62 -8.00 -4.45 9.59
N ILE A 63 -7.76 -5.49 8.81
CA ILE A 63 -7.81 -6.90 9.21
C ILE A 63 -6.37 -7.41 9.21
N TYR A 64 -5.86 -7.71 10.40
CA TYR A 64 -4.53 -8.27 10.64
C TYR A 64 -4.65 -9.78 10.84
N TYR A 65 -4.15 -10.55 9.87
CA TYR A 65 -4.19 -12.01 9.86
C TYR A 65 -2.98 -12.59 10.60
N THR A 66 -3.24 -13.51 11.52
CA THR A 66 -2.23 -14.37 12.15
C THR A 66 -2.41 -15.81 11.69
N GLY A 67 -1.60 -16.75 12.20
CA GLY A 67 -1.76 -18.17 11.85
C GLY A 67 -3.06 -18.83 12.36
N SER A 68 -3.83 -18.17 13.23
CA SER A 68 -5.02 -18.78 13.86
C SER A 68 -6.21 -17.84 14.05
N SER A 69 -6.05 -16.54 13.84
CA SER A 69 -7.07 -15.53 14.14
C SER A 69 -6.84 -14.26 13.34
N CYS A 70 -7.91 -13.47 13.18
CA CYS A 70 -7.84 -12.11 12.66
C CYS A 70 -8.03 -11.10 13.80
N TYR A 71 -7.30 -9.99 13.73
CA TYR A 71 -7.49 -8.82 14.57
C TYR A 71 -8.00 -7.67 13.69
N VAL A 72 -9.21 -7.20 13.98
CA VAL A 72 -9.95 -6.27 13.14
C VAL A 72 -10.03 -4.92 13.86
N VAL A 73 -9.47 -3.90 13.24
CA VAL A 73 -9.35 -2.56 13.80
C VAL A 73 -10.47 -1.68 13.26
N ASN A 74 -11.23 -1.06 14.17
CA ASN A 74 -12.36 -0.18 13.87
C ASN A 74 -13.32 -0.77 12.82
N PRO A 75 -13.85 -2.00 13.03
CA PRO A 75 -14.77 -2.64 12.09
C PRO A 75 -16.04 -1.81 11.88
N THR A 76 -16.67 -1.99 10.71
CA THR A 76 -18.01 -1.45 10.45
C THR A 76 -19.08 -2.22 11.25
N GLY A 77 -20.24 -1.61 11.47
CA GLY A 77 -21.37 -2.28 12.14
C GLY A 77 -21.75 -3.60 11.46
N LYS A 78 -21.82 -3.58 10.12
CA LYS A 78 -22.05 -4.78 9.31
C LYS A 78 -21.03 -5.90 9.58
N PHE A 79 -19.75 -5.57 9.71
CA PHE A 79 -18.75 -6.59 10.05
C PHE A 79 -18.99 -7.18 11.44
N ILE A 80 -19.35 -6.34 12.41
CA ILE A 80 -19.66 -6.79 13.78
C ILE A 80 -20.86 -7.73 13.79
N GLU A 81 -21.92 -7.41 13.04
CA GLU A 81 -23.13 -8.24 12.91
C GLU A 81 -22.85 -9.60 12.27
N LEU A 82 -22.01 -9.64 11.24
CA LEU A 82 -21.72 -10.87 10.48
C LEU A 82 -20.79 -11.85 11.23
N TYR A 83 -19.81 -11.33 11.97
CA TYR A 83 -18.75 -12.16 12.55
C TYR A 83 -18.72 -12.18 14.08
N THR A 84 -19.52 -11.34 14.73
CA THR A 84 -19.63 -11.21 16.19
C THR A 84 -18.26 -11.21 16.90
N PRO A 85 -17.30 -10.37 16.47
CA PRO A 85 -15.93 -10.47 16.94
C PRO A 85 -15.80 -9.95 18.38
N LEU A 86 -14.83 -10.48 19.14
CA LEU A 86 -14.62 -10.12 20.55
C LEU A 86 -13.74 -8.88 20.69
N LEU A 87 -14.17 -7.83 21.39
CA LEU A 87 -13.31 -6.69 21.70
C LEU A 87 -12.16 -7.13 22.61
N VAL A 88 -10.91 -6.93 22.17
CA VAL A 88 -9.71 -7.37 22.91
C VAL A 88 -8.76 -6.23 23.28
N TYR A 89 -8.90 -5.07 22.64
CA TYR A 89 -8.13 -3.87 22.95
C TYR A 89 -8.91 -2.62 22.55
N ALA A 90 -8.83 -1.58 23.38
CA ALA A 90 -9.41 -0.28 23.07
C ALA A 90 -8.58 0.85 23.69
N ASN A 91 -8.39 1.91 22.93
CA ASN A 91 -7.92 3.20 23.41
C ASN A 91 -8.72 4.32 22.71
N ASN A 92 -8.32 5.58 22.88
CA ASN A 92 -9.03 6.73 22.33
C ASN A 92 -9.09 6.76 20.79
N LYS A 93 -8.22 6.02 20.09
CA LYS A 93 -8.09 6.02 18.63
C LYS A 93 -8.51 4.69 17.98
N LEU A 94 -8.29 3.57 18.67
CA LEU A 94 -8.41 2.23 18.12
C LEU A 94 -9.31 1.36 18.98
N LYS A 95 -10.19 0.62 18.32
CA LYS A 95 -10.89 -0.54 18.88
C LYS A 95 -10.48 -1.76 18.07
N ILE A 96 -9.86 -2.74 18.71
CA ILE A 96 -9.38 -3.96 18.05
C ILE A 96 -10.21 -5.14 18.55
N TYR A 97 -10.82 -5.83 17.60
CA TYR A 97 -11.63 -7.00 17.83
C TYR A 97 -10.92 -8.24 17.32
N LYS A 98 -11.11 -9.39 17.97
CA LYS A 98 -10.56 -10.68 17.57
C LYS A 98 -11.66 -11.57 17.02
N THR A 99 -11.38 -12.23 15.91
CA THR A 99 -12.25 -13.26 15.32
C THR A 99 -11.43 -14.43 14.77
N LYS A 100 -12.11 -15.52 14.41
CA LYS A 100 -11.50 -16.63 13.67
C LYS A 100 -10.97 -16.14 12.31
N LEU A 101 -10.16 -16.96 11.65
CA LEU A 101 -9.75 -16.65 10.28
C LEU A 101 -10.98 -16.48 9.38
N LEU A 102 -10.97 -15.45 8.54
CA LEU A 102 -12.08 -15.14 7.63
C LEU A 102 -12.08 -16.06 6.40
N ASP A 103 -10.93 -16.62 6.07
CA ASP A 103 -10.69 -17.48 4.91
C ASP A 103 -9.47 -18.39 5.18
N SER A 104 -9.15 -19.28 4.23
CA SER A 104 -8.02 -20.22 4.30
C SER A 104 -6.80 -19.80 3.49
N ILE A 105 -6.76 -18.56 2.97
CA ILE A 105 -5.64 -18.06 2.17
C ILE A 105 -4.43 -17.89 3.09
N SER A 106 -3.26 -18.33 2.63
CA SER A 106 -2.04 -18.37 3.45
C SER A 106 -1.36 -17.00 3.63
N PHE A 107 -1.68 -16.04 2.75
CA PHE A 107 -1.07 -14.71 2.75
C PHE A 107 -2.03 -13.65 2.21
N HIS A 108 -2.07 -12.51 2.90
CA HIS A 108 -2.88 -11.34 2.58
C HIS A 108 -2.00 -10.09 2.61
N MET A 109 -2.03 -9.31 1.55
CA MET A 109 -1.51 -7.94 1.52
C MET A 109 -2.24 -7.20 0.40
N ALA A 110 -3.48 -6.81 0.69
CA ALA A 110 -4.34 -6.19 -0.30
C ALA A 110 -5.47 -5.39 0.38
N THR A 111 -5.81 -4.24 -0.19
CA THR A 111 -7.12 -3.63 0.10
C THR A 111 -8.22 -4.39 -0.64
N GLY A 112 -9.07 -5.08 0.14
CA GLY A 112 -10.21 -5.83 -0.35
C GLY A 112 -11.46 -4.97 -0.45
N ILE A 113 -12.15 -5.04 -1.58
CA ILE A 113 -13.46 -4.43 -1.82
C ILE A 113 -14.26 -5.31 -2.77
N THR A 114 -15.54 -5.51 -2.47
CA THR A 114 -16.44 -6.30 -3.32
C THR A 114 -17.40 -5.40 -4.07
N PHE A 115 -17.61 -5.72 -5.35
CA PHE A 115 -18.56 -5.06 -6.25
C PHE A 115 -19.60 -6.07 -6.78
N GLY A 116 -20.67 -5.57 -7.41
CA GLY A 116 -21.75 -6.39 -7.97
C GLY A 116 -23.05 -6.31 -7.16
N ASP A 117 -23.84 -7.38 -7.18
CA ASP A 117 -25.16 -7.44 -6.54
C ASP A 117 -25.15 -8.05 -5.14
N SER A 118 -24.05 -8.75 -4.77
CA SER A 118 -23.87 -9.35 -3.44
C SER A 118 -23.68 -8.26 -2.38
N THR A 119 -24.80 -7.80 -1.82
CA THR A 119 -24.80 -6.80 -0.74
C THR A 119 -24.53 -7.43 0.64
N SER A 120 -24.36 -8.74 0.75
CA SER A 120 -24.12 -9.43 2.04
C SER A 120 -22.67 -9.33 2.51
N ASP A 121 -21.71 -9.19 1.60
CA ASP A 121 -20.28 -9.24 1.96
C ASP A 121 -19.86 -8.05 2.80
N TYR A 122 -19.07 -8.27 3.86
CA TYR A 122 -18.68 -7.22 4.81
C TYR A 122 -17.94 -6.04 4.15
N ASN A 123 -17.26 -6.31 3.04
CA ASN A 123 -16.48 -5.36 2.24
C ASN A 123 -17.21 -4.90 0.96
N TYR A 124 -18.51 -5.14 0.84
CA TYR A 124 -19.32 -4.64 -0.29
C TYR A 124 -19.29 -3.12 -0.35
N LYS A 125 -18.70 -2.55 -1.42
CA LYS A 125 -18.45 -1.10 -1.61
C LYS A 125 -17.84 -0.39 -0.39
N SER A 126 -17.20 -1.15 0.50
CA SER A 126 -16.60 -0.67 1.74
C SER A 126 -15.22 -1.29 1.84
N PRO A 127 -14.14 -0.57 1.50
CA PRO A 127 -12.81 -1.15 1.45
C PRO A 127 -12.31 -1.53 2.86
N PHE A 128 -11.63 -2.67 2.94
CA PHE A 128 -10.90 -3.13 4.13
C PHE A 128 -9.45 -3.39 3.76
N MET A 129 -8.52 -2.90 4.57
CA MET A 129 -7.12 -3.28 4.45
C MET A 129 -6.91 -4.69 5.02
N ASN A 130 -6.40 -5.63 4.22
CA ASN A 130 -6.06 -6.98 4.68
C ASN A 130 -4.55 -7.16 4.68
N CYS A 131 -3.94 -7.43 5.83
CA CYS A 131 -2.52 -7.74 5.95
C CYS A 131 -2.30 -8.98 6.79
N SER A 132 -1.38 -9.84 6.37
CA SER A 132 -0.81 -10.85 7.22
C SER A 132 0.24 -10.27 8.16
N SER A 133 0.45 -10.95 9.29
CA SER A 133 1.45 -10.58 10.28
C SER A 133 2.85 -10.54 9.68
N VAL A 134 3.76 -9.81 10.33
CA VAL A 134 5.19 -9.74 9.95
C VAL A 134 5.78 -11.15 9.77
N GLU A 135 5.42 -12.10 10.64
CA GLU A 135 5.92 -13.48 10.59
C GLU A 135 5.44 -14.26 9.36
N ILE A 136 4.20 -14.02 8.91
CA ILE A 136 3.67 -14.66 7.71
C ILE A 136 4.28 -13.99 6.47
N THR A 137 4.31 -12.65 6.45
CA THR A 137 4.87 -11.89 5.31
C THR A 137 6.34 -12.23 5.06
N LYS A 138 7.16 -12.34 6.12
CA LYS A 138 8.57 -12.78 6.02
C LYS A 138 8.75 -14.11 5.31
N LYS A 139 7.78 -15.03 5.45
CA LYS A 139 7.82 -16.34 4.79
C LYS A 139 7.32 -16.28 3.35
N ALA A 140 6.36 -15.41 3.08
CA ALA A 140 5.69 -15.30 1.78
C ALA A 140 6.45 -14.41 0.78
N ILE A 141 7.12 -13.35 1.25
CA ILE A 141 7.75 -12.34 0.39
C ILE A 141 9.25 -12.25 0.70
N PRO A 142 10.11 -12.79 -0.19
CA PRO A 142 11.55 -12.62 -0.08
C PRO A 142 11.96 -11.14 -0.02
N GLY A 143 12.84 -10.80 0.92
CA GLY A 143 13.36 -9.43 1.09
C GLY A 143 12.62 -8.57 2.12
N VAL A 144 11.41 -8.95 2.53
CA VAL A 144 10.66 -8.23 3.59
C VAL A 144 11.06 -8.79 4.94
N ASN A 145 12.19 -8.31 5.47
CA ASN A 145 12.84 -8.90 6.64
C ASN A 145 12.66 -8.10 7.95
N SER A 146 11.95 -6.98 7.91
CA SER A 146 11.72 -6.14 9.10
C SER A 146 10.27 -5.70 9.23
N THR A 147 9.89 -5.30 10.45
CA THR A 147 8.58 -4.71 10.75
C THR A 147 8.40 -3.40 9.99
N GLU A 148 9.46 -2.62 9.81
CA GLU A 148 9.42 -1.36 9.08
C GLU A 148 9.12 -1.55 7.58
N LEU A 149 9.77 -2.51 6.91
CA LEU A 149 9.48 -2.86 5.52
C LEU A 149 8.09 -3.47 5.36
N TRP A 150 7.67 -4.32 6.29
CA TRP A 150 6.31 -4.83 6.30
C TRP A 150 5.28 -3.69 6.43
N ALA A 151 5.54 -2.73 7.32
CA ALA A 151 4.63 -1.62 7.56
C ALA A 151 4.50 -0.70 6.34
N THR A 152 5.54 -0.52 5.53
CA THR A 152 5.44 0.28 4.30
C THR A 152 4.51 -0.38 3.27
N MET A 153 4.54 -1.70 3.16
CA MET A 153 3.57 -2.46 2.35
C MET A 153 2.15 -2.30 2.87
N VAL A 154 1.95 -2.35 4.20
CA VAL A 154 0.62 -2.13 4.78
C VAL A 154 0.11 -0.71 4.48
N ILE A 155 0.99 0.29 4.53
CA ILE A 155 0.64 1.68 4.21
C ILE A 155 0.33 1.86 2.72
N HIS A 156 1.06 1.20 1.83
CA HIS A 156 0.76 1.14 0.39
C HIS A 156 -0.69 0.73 0.16
N GLU A 157 -1.08 -0.41 0.75
CA GLU A 157 -2.42 -0.93 0.61
C GLU A 157 -3.46 -0.05 1.32
N CYS A 158 -3.15 0.49 2.50
CA CYS A 158 -4.01 1.49 3.14
C CYS A 158 -4.28 2.70 2.23
N PHE A 159 -3.31 3.07 1.39
CA PHE A 159 -3.46 4.17 0.44
C PHE A 159 -4.43 3.82 -0.69
N HIS A 160 -4.50 2.57 -1.15
CA HIS A 160 -5.58 2.12 -2.05
C HIS A 160 -6.96 2.27 -1.40
N GLY A 161 -7.09 1.94 -0.12
CA GLY A 161 -8.37 2.19 0.58
C GLY A 161 -8.72 3.67 0.67
N PHE A 162 -7.74 4.55 0.88
CA PHE A 162 -7.95 6.01 0.78
C PHE A 162 -8.41 6.43 -0.62
N GLN A 163 -7.81 5.90 -1.68
CA GLN A 163 -8.24 6.14 -3.06
C GLN A 163 -9.69 5.68 -3.28
N TYR A 164 -10.05 4.47 -2.84
CA TYR A 164 -11.40 3.92 -2.98
C TYR A 164 -12.47 4.67 -2.17
N LYS A 165 -12.08 5.39 -1.12
CA LYS A 165 -13.00 6.25 -0.36
C LYS A 165 -13.35 7.56 -1.08
N HIS A 166 -12.70 7.88 -2.20
CA HIS A 166 -13.11 8.97 -3.09
C HIS A 166 -14.12 8.44 -4.11
N ILE A 167 -15.42 8.72 -3.89
CA ILE A 167 -16.52 8.14 -4.68
C ILE A 167 -16.36 8.40 -6.19
N SER A 168 -15.97 9.61 -6.59
CA SER A 168 -15.73 9.95 -8.00
C SER A 168 -14.66 9.05 -8.63
N TYR A 169 -13.57 8.79 -7.90
CA TYR A 169 -12.48 7.94 -8.35
C TYR A 169 -12.88 6.46 -8.35
N LEU A 170 -13.56 5.99 -7.31
CA LEU A 170 -14.09 4.62 -7.22
C LEU A 170 -15.01 4.29 -8.39
N ASN A 171 -15.95 5.19 -8.72
CA ASN A 171 -16.86 5.01 -9.85
C ASN A 171 -16.11 4.93 -11.18
N TYR A 172 -15.06 5.74 -11.36
CA TYR A 172 -14.21 5.67 -12.54
C TYR A 172 -13.46 4.33 -12.63
N ILE A 173 -12.92 3.84 -11.51
CA ILE A 173 -12.28 2.52 -11.41
C ILE A 173 -13.22 1.41 -11.82
N MET A 174 -14.42 1.37 -11.24
CA MET A 174 -15.42 0.35 -11.55
C MET A 174 -15.78 0.35 -13.05
N ASN A 175 -15.89 1.53 -13.66
CA ASN A 175 -16.26 1.68 -15.07
C ASN A 175 -15.15 1.29 -16.06
N VAL A 176 -13.88 1.37 -15.65
CA VAL A 176 -12.72 1.11 -16.52
C VAL A 176 -12.12 -0.27 -16.26
N ILE A 177 -11.73 -0.56 -15.02
CA ILE A 177 -11.03 -1.81 -14.68
C ILE A 177 -11.99 -3.00 -14.71
N GLY A 178 -13.26 -2.82 -14.32
CA GLY A 178 -14.24 -3.91 -14.31
C GLY A 178 -14.51 -4.57 -15.67
N LYS A 179 -14.00 -3.98 -16.76
CA LYS A 179 -14.19 -4.47 -18.14
C LYS A 179 -13.07 -5.37 -18.65
N TYR A 180 -11.93 -5.40 -17.97
CA TYR A 180 -10.73 -6.07 -18.47
C TYR A 180 -10.03 -6.88 -17.37
N PRO A 181 -9.40 -8.02 -17.70
CA PRO A 181 -8.53 -8.72 -16.76
C PRO A 181 -7.43 -7.81 -16.22
N SER A 182 -7.07 -7.96 -14.94
CA SER A 182 -6.07 -7.10 -14.28
C SER A 182 -4.67 -7.21 -14.90
N ASP A 183 -4.35 -8.33 -15.53
CA ASP A 183 -3.06 -8.60 -16.16
C ASP A 183 -2.97 -8.17 -17.64
N THR A 184 -4.01 -7.51 -18.19
CA THR A 184 -4.09 -7.13 -19.61
C THR A 184 -2.88 -6.31 -20.06
N LEU A 185 -2.52 -5.27 -19.31
CA LEU A 185 -1.39 -4.39 -19.66
C LEU A 185 -0.05 -5.13 -19.62
N GLU A 186 0.13 -6.01 -18.64
CA GLU A 186 1.35 -6.80 -18.46
C GLU A 186 1.52 -7.81 -19.60
N LYS A 187 0.43 -8.46 -20.01
CA LYS A 187 0.40 -9.36 -21.17
C LYS A 187 0.81 -8.64 -22.45
N ILE A 188 0.25 -7.44 -22.70
CA ILE A 188 0.62 -6.64 -23.88
C ILE A 188 2.11 -6.28 -23.84
N TYR A 189 2.61 -5.82 -22.70
CA TYR A 189 4.02 -5.45 -22.52
C TYR A 189 4.97 -6.61 -22.80
N LYS A 190 4.69 -7.81 -22.25
CA LYS A 190 5.52 -9.00 -22.43
C LYS A 190 5.44 -9.60 -23.85
N ALA A 191 4.28 -9.54 -24.48
CA ALA A 191 4.06 -10.16 -25.79
C ALA A 191 4.61 -9.32 -26.96
N ASN A 192 4.85 -8.01 -26.77
CA ASN A 192 5.18 -7.10 -27.87
C ASN A 192 6.48 -6.34 -27.61
N LYS A 193 7.59 -6.79 -28.22
CA LYS A 193 8.91 -6.16 -28.07
C LYS A 193 8.91 -4.65 -28.37
N TRP A 194 8.22 -4.24 -29.45
CA TRP A 194 8.11 -2.82 -29.81
C TRP A 194 7.38 -1.99 -28.77
N TYR A 195 6.40 -2.59 -28.07
CA TYR A 195 5.63 -1.92 -27.03
C TYR A 195 6.49 -1.75 -25.79
N GLN A 196 7.20 -2.81 -25.38
CA GLN A 196 8.17 -2.79 -24.29
C GLN A 196 9.25 -1.73 -24.51
N GLU A 197 9.93 -1.75 -25.66
CA GLU A 197 11.00 -0.78 -25.97
C GLU A 197 10.49 0.67 -25.94
N SER A 198 9.27 0.90 -26.41
CA SER A 198 8.65 2.23 -26.37
C SER A 198 8.32 2.68 -24.94
N ILE A 199 7.80 1.78 -24.11
CA ILE A 199 7.55 2.05 -22.68
C ILE A 199 8.85 2.36 -21.94
N ASP A 200 9.92 1.62 -22.21
CA ASP A 200 11.22 1.85 -21.56
C ASP A 200 11.82 3.20 -21.98
N LYS A 201 11.66 3.59 -23.25
CA LYS A 201 12.03 4.93 -23.76
C LYS A 201 11.21 6.04 -23.10
N GLU A 202 9.89 5.85 -22.95
CA GLU A 202 9.04 6.78 -22.20
C GLU A 202 9.55 6.97 -20.76
N ASN A 203 9.83 5.86 -20.07
CA ASN A 203 10.30 5.92 -18.69
C ASN A 203 11.67 6.61 -18.57
N ASN A 204 12.57 6.37 -19.53
CA ASN A 204 13.86 7.07 -19.57
C ASN A 204 13.70 8.60 -19.69
N MET A 205 12.69 9.08 -20.44
CA MET A 205 12.40 10.52 -20.51
C MET A 205 11.89 11.06 -19.17
N LEU A 206 11.02 10.33 -18.45
CA LEU A 206 10.61 10.73 -17.10
C LEU A 206 11.81 10.79 -16.13
N LEU A 207 12.68 9.78 -16.17
CA LEU A 207 13.88 9.75 -15.32
C LEU A 207 14.86 10.88 -15.66
N ALA A 208 15.02 11.21 -16.94
CA ALA A 208 15.81 12.36 -17.38
C ALA A 208 15.20 13.68 -16.89
N ALA A 209 13.88 13.83 -16.99
CA ALA A 209 13.15 14.99 -16.48
C ALA A 209 13.30 15.14 -14.95
N ILE A 210 13.29 14.04 -14.19
CA ILE A 210 13.51 14.06 -12.74
C ILE A 210 14.96 14.47 -12.41
N LYS A 211 15.96 13.95 -13.12
CA LYS A 211 17.38 14.23 -12.86
C LYS A 211 17.82 15.64 -13.28
N SER A 212 17.20 16.23 -14.30
CA SER A 212 17.63 17.50 -14.86
C SER A 212 17.44 18.67 -13.89
N SER A 213 18.46 19.50 -13.65
CA SER A 213 18.33 20.76 -12.90
C SER A 213 17.84 21.93 -13.75
N ASN A 214 17.79 21.77 -15.08
CA ASN A 214 17.46 22.83 -16.03
C ASN A 214 15.98 22.71 -16.45
N SER A 215 15.22 23.80 -16.31
CA SER A 215 13.79 23.84 -16.60
C SER A 215 13.46 23.61 -18.08
N LEU A 216 14.27 24.12 -19.01
CA LEU A 216 14.11 23.94 -20.46
C LEU A 216 14.31 22.47 -20.84
N TYR A 217 15.36 21.82 -20.34
CA TYR A 217 15.57 20.40 -20.58
C TYR A 217 14.49 19.55 -19.91
N THR A 218 14.06 19.91 -18.70
CA THR A 218 12.95 19.23 -18.02
C THR A 218 11.67 19.27 -18.88
N LYS A 219 11.30 20.44 -19.43
CA LYS A 219 10.17 20.59 -20.35
C LYS A 219 10.35 19.72 -21.61
N LYS A 220 11.50 19.79 -22.27
CA LYS A 220 11.81 18.98 -23.46
C LYS A 220 11.66 17.47 -23.21
N PHE A 221 12.11 16.97 -22.07
CA PHE A 221 11.96 15.55 -21.71
C PHE A 221 10.50 15.17 -21.48
N ILE A 222 9.70 16.04 -20.84
CA ILE A 222 8.26 15.81 -20.63
C ILE A 222 7.52 15.81 -21.97
N ASP A 223 7.82 16.74 -22.86
CA ASP A 223 7.21 16.80 -24.19
C ASP A 223 7.55 15.54 -25.00
N THR A 224 8.82 15.12 -24.97
CA THR A 224 9.28 13.89 -25.65
C THR A 224 8.60 12.65 -25.09
N PHE A 225 8.43 12.57 -23.77
CA PHE A 225 7.67 11.50 -23.12
C PHE A 225 6.24 11.38 -23.66
N PHE A 226 5.51 12.50 -23.75
CA PHE A 226 4.13 12.49 -24.26
C PHE A 226 4.07 12.20 -25.76
N GLN A 227 5.04 12.66 -26.55
CA GLN A 227 5.14 12.31 -27.97
C GLN A 227 5.29 10.80 -28.16
N LEU A 228 6.24 10.17 -27.47
CA LEU A 228 6.47 8.71 -27.52
C LEU A 228 5.23 7.94 -27.06
N ARG A 229 4.62 8.36 -25.95
CA ARG A 229 3.39 7.76 -25.42
C ARG A 229 2.24 7.79 -26.42
N ASN A 230 2.01 8.94 -27.05
CA ASN A 230 0.93 9.08 -28.02
C ASN A 230 1.18 8.23 -29.26
N GLN A 231 2.41 8.19 -29.77
CA GLN A 231 2.80 7.32 -30.88
C GLN A 231 2.56 5.85 -30.55
N ARG A 232 3.00 5.37 -29.37
CA ARG A 232 2.77 3.99 -28.93
C ARG A 232 1.30 3.66 -28.79
N ARG A 233 0.50 4.54 -28.17
CA ARG A 233 -0.94 4.33 -27.98
C ARG A 233 -1.66 4.25 -29.33
N LEU A 234 -1.34 5.12 -30.28
CA LEU A 234 -1.87 5.08 -31.65
C LEU A 234 -1.49 3.77 -32.36
N ARG A 235 -0.22 3.36 -32.26
CA ARG A 235 0.24 2.08 -32.79
C ARG A 235 -0.49 0.90 -32.16
N THR A 236 -0.75 0.94 -30.85
CA THR A 236 -1.47 -0.12 -30.12
C THR A 236 -2.90 -0.27 -30.61
N VAL A 237 -3.60 0.84 -30.85
CA VAL A 237 -4.94 0.80 -31.47
C VAL A 237 -4.87 0.19 -32.87
N LYS A 238 -3.88 0.58 -33.69
CA LYS A 238 -3.74 0.08 -35.06
C LYS A 238 -3.36 -1.40 -35.13
N GLU A 239 -2.40 -1.85 -34.33
CA GLU A 239 -1.82 -3.20 -34.42
C GLU A 239 -2.55 -4.22 -33.56
N LEU A 240 -3.12 -3.82 -32.41
CA LEU A 240 -3.76 -4.72 -31.45
C LEU A 240 -5.27 -4.52 -31.35
N ASN A 241 -5.84 -3.56 -32.10
CA ASN A 241 -7.25 -3.16 -31.99
C ASN A 241 -7.69 -2.88 -30.54
N PHE A 242 -6.78 -2.31 -29.74
CA PHE A 242 -6.99 -2.12 -28.31
C PHE A 242 -6.54 -0.74 -27.84
N ASN A 243 -7.43 -0.04 -27.14
CA ASN A 243 -7.13 1.26 -26.55
C ASN A 243 -6.63 1.10 -25.11
N VAL A 244 -5.31 1.07 -24.93
CA VAL A 244 -4.67 0.93 -23.60
C VAL A 244 -4.81 2.17 -22.71
N LYS A 245 -5.16 3.35 -23.26
CA LYS A 245 -5.09 4.62 -22.54
C LYS A 245 -5.85 4.63 -21.21
N PRO A 246 -7.14 4.20 -21.14
CA PRO A 246 -7.89 4.24 -19.89
C PRO A 246 -7.25 3.36 -18.80
N LEU A 247 -6.79 2.16 -19.16
CA LEU A 247 -6.13 1.25 -18.24
C LEU A 247 -4.79 1.80 -17.74
N GLU A 248 -3.97 2.36 -18.63
CA GLU A 248 -2.69 2.94 -18.21
C GLU A 248 -2.85 4.17 -17.30
N GLU A 249 -3.84 5.02 -17.60
CA GLU A 249 -4.11 6.22 -16.82
C GLU A 249 -4.59 5.86 -15.41
N ILE A 250 -5.43 4.83 -15.30
CA ILE A 250 -5.97 4.42 -14.01
C ILE A 250 -4.95 3.63 -13.18
N TYR A 251 -4.34 2.59 -13.73
CA TYR A 251 -3.33 1.79 -13.02
C TYR A 251 -2.10 2.63 -12.70
N GLY A 252 -1.62 3.45 -13.63
CA GLY A 252 -0.49 4.33 -13.37
C GLY A 252 -0.77 5.35 -12.27
N THR A 253 -2.00 5.83 -12.15
CA THR A 253 -2.38 6.75 -11.07
C THR A 253 -2.53 6.02 -9.74
N MET A 254 -3.28 4.92 -9.73
CA MET A 254 -3.59 4.12 -8.54
C MET A 254 -2.33 3.55 -7.90
N GLU A 255 -1.57 2.77 -8.68
CA GLU A 255 -0.38 2.05 -8.23
C GLU A 255 0.82 2.98 -8.05
N GLY A 256 0.95 3.94 -8.96
CA GLY A 256 2.05 4.91 -8.90
C GLY A 256 2.01 5.79 -7.66
N THR A 257 0.83 6.21 -7.22
CA THR A 257 0.69 7.03 -6.01
C THR A 257 0.77 6.22 -4.73
N ALA A 258 0.27 4.99 -4.70
CA ALA A 258 0.47 4.09 -3.56
C ALA A 258 1.96 3.78 -3.35
N ARG A 259 2.69 3.46 -4.42
CA ARG A 259 4.15 3.31 -4.39
C ARG A 259 4.88 4.60 -4.02
N TYR A 260 4.38 5.75 -4.45
CA TYR A 260 4.96 7.04 -4.05
C TYR A 260 4.86 7.29 -2.55
N VAL A 261 3.72 6.94 -1.95
CA VAL A 261 3.49 7.02 -0.49
C VAL A 261 4.33 6.00 0.27
N GLU A 262 4.45 4.77 -0.24
CA GLU A 262 5.35 3.76 0.33
C GLU A 262 6.80 4.26 0.37
N PHE A 263 7.29 4.79 -0.76
CA PHE A 263 8.64 5.31 -0.88
C PHE A 263 8.89 6.54 0.00
N SER A 264 7.89 7.40 0.22
CA SER A 264 8.10 8.60 1.05
C SER A 264 8.42 8.24 2.50
N LEU A 265 7.86 7.14 3.01
CA LEU A 265 8.21 6.61 4.33
C LEU A 265 9.69 6.23 4.44
N TYR A 266 10.34 5.78 3.36
CA TYR A 266 11.76 5.41 3.42
C TYR A 266 12.63 6.61 3.76
N LYS A 267 12.26 7.77 3.21
CA LYS A 267 12.91 9.05 3.53
C LYS A 267 12.62 9.47 4.97
N ASP A 268 11.37 9.34 5.41
CA ASP A 268 10.97 9.74 6.76
C ASP A 268 11.63 8.85 7.84
N PHE A 269 11.73 7.54 7.59
CA PHE A 269 12.42 6.59 8.47
C PHE A 269 13.89 6.88 8.67
N ALA A 270 14.55 7.50 7.69
CA ALA A 270 15.96 7.87 7.84
C ALA A 270 16.18 8.88 8.98
N THR A 271 15.16 9.66 9.35
CA THR A 271 15.24 10.71 10.39
C THR A 271 14.29 10.50 11.57
N MET A 272 13.39 9.52 11.49
CA MET A 272 12.40 9.27 12.54
C MET A 272 13.04 8.64 13.80
N PRO A 273 12.64 9.06 15.02
CA PRO A 273 13.07 8.40 16.24
C PRO A 273 12.47 6.99 16.32
N ALA A 274 13.23 6.05 16.91
CA ALA A 274 12.78 4.67 17.11
C ALA A 274 11.56 4.60 18.05
N ASP A 275 10.65 3.67 17.76
CA ASP A 275 9.57 3.31 18.67
C ASP A 275 10.13 2.44 19.80
N ASN A 276 10.14 2.99 21.01
CA ASN A 276 10.74 2.36 22.18
C ASN A 276 10.02 1.08 22.60
N GLU A 277 8.71 0.96 22.38
CA GLU A 277 7.96 -0.23 22.78
C GLU A 277 8.16 -1.35 21.78
N LEU A 278 8.13 -1.05 20.48
CA LEU A 278 8.50 -2.02 19.44
C LEU A 278 9.96 -2.48 19.57
N ALA A 279 10.90 -1.57 19.84
CA ALA A 279 12.31 -1.94 20.03
C ALA A 279 12.53 -2.94 21.18
N LYS A 280 11.68 -2.93 22.21
CA LYS A 280 11.76 -3.88 23.33
C LYS A 280 11.09 -5.22 23.03
N LEU A 281 9.99 -5.22 22.27
CA LEU A 281 9.09 -6.36 22.17
C LEU A 281 9.13 -7.09 20.83
N ASP A 282 9.46 -6.38 19.75
CA ASP A 282 9.46 -6.90 18.39
C ASP A 282 10.88 -7.12 17.87
N THR A 283 11.31 -8.37 17.86
CA THR A 283 12.65 -8.74 17.33
C THR A 283 12.80 -8.49 15.84
N SER A 284 11.71 -8.23 15.11
CA SER A 284 11.73 -7.87 13.69
C SER A 284 11.81 -6.37 13.45
N TYR A 285 11.68 -5.56 14.50
CA TYR A 285 11.85 -4.12 14.42
C TYR A 285 13.32 -3.77 14.65
N HIS A 286 13.91 -3.01 13.73
CA HIS A 286 15.34 -2.71 13.72
C HIS A 286 15.63 -1.22 13.86
N SER A 287 14.69 -0.46 14.42
CA SER A 287 14.87 0.98 14.71
C SER A 287 15.39 1.76 13.50
N TYR A 288 14.81 1.47 12.34
CA TYR A 288 15.10 2.13 11.06
C TYR A 288 16.52 2.00 10.53
N GLN A 289 17.35 1.09 11.05
CA GLN A 289 18.76 0.97 10.66
C GLN A 289 18.97 0.85 9.15
N TYR A 290 18.13 0.06 8.46
CA TYR A 290 18.15 -0.07 7.01
C TYR A 290 17.96 1.27 6.28
N PHE A 291 17.09 2.13 6.79
CA PHE A 291 16.67 3.36 6.10
C PHE A 291 17.66 4.52 6.25
N LYS A 292 18.51 4.51 7.29
CA LYS A 292 19.49 5.58 7.55
C LYS A 292 20.50 5.80 6.41
N HIS A 293 20.79 4.75 5.65
CA HIS A 293 21.70 4.80 4.51
C HIS A 293 21.02 4.40 3.20
N TYR A 294 19.69 4.46 3.17
CA TYR A 294 18.90 4.06 2.03
C TYR A 294 19.25 4.88 0.78
N LYS A 295 19.43 4.17 -0.34
CA LYS A 295 19.61 4.80 -1.65
C LYS A 295 18.65 4.19 -2.64
N ILE A 296 17.86 5.05 -3.29
CA ILE A 296 16.83 4.61 -4.25
C ILE A 296 17.40 3.76 -5.40
N ASN A 297 18.67 3.92 -5.79
CA ASN A 297 19.29 3.14 -6.86
C ASN A 297 19.48 1.66 -6.53
N GLU A 298 19.40 1.28 -5.24
CA GLU A 298 19.42 -0.12 -4.80
C GLU A 298 18.06 -0.80 -5.04
N ASP A 299 16.96 -0.04 -5.01
CA ASP A 299 15.60 -0.50 -5.28
C ASP A 299 15.12 -0.14 -6.70
N GLN A 300 15.80 -0.70 -7.69
CA GLN A 300 15.47 -0.44 -9.10
C GLN A 300 14.01 -0.80 -9.47
N TRP A 301 13.41 -1.76 -8.75
CA TRP A 301 12.02 -2.18 -8.92
C TRP A 301 11.01 -1.05 -8.69
N LEU A 302 11.38 0.00 -7.95
CA LEU A 302 10.50 1.15 -7.73
C LEU A 302 10.27 1.94 -9.02
N TYR A 303 11.30 2.12 -9.85
CA TYR A 303 11.32 3.12 -10.92
C TYR A 303 11.73 2.63 -12.30
N LEU A 304 12.22 1.39 -12.45
CA LEU A 304 12.54 0.80 -13.76
C LEU A 304 11.43 -0.13 -14.23
N THR A 305 10.90 0.13 -15.42
CA THR A 305 9.84 -0.65 -16.09
C THR A 305 10.22 -2.11 -16.33
N ALA A 306 11.52 -2.41 -16.50
CA ALA A 306 12.00 -3.79 -16.66
C ALA A 306 12.05 -4.61 -15.35
N LYS A 307 11.81 -3.98 -14.19
CA LYS A 307 11.96 -4.58 -12.85
C LYS A 307 10.63 -4.70 -12.08
N THR A 308 9.52 -4.23 -12.66
CA THR A 308 8.17 -4.21 -12.08
C THR A 308 7.16 -4.13 -13.22
N SER A 309 5.86 -4.28 -12.94
CA SER A 309 4.84 -3.87 -13.91
C SER A 309 5.02 -2.39 -14.28
N TYR A 310 5.08 -2.11 -15.58
CA TYR A 310 5.56 -0.82 -16.08
C TYR A 310 4.71 0.37 -15.61
N PHE A 311 3.40 0.17 -15.44
CA PHE A 311 2.49 1.22 -15.01
C PHE A 311 2.76 1.68 -13.58
N TYR A 312 3.27 0.81 -12.70
CA TYR A 312 3.76 1.23 -11.38
C TYR A 312 4.95 2.18 -11.51
N ALA A 313 5.97 1.78 -12.29
CA ALA A 313 7.20 2.58 -12.44
C ALA A 313 6.91 3.95 -13.08
N ILE A 314 6.14 3.97 -14.15
CA ILE A 314 5.75 5.22 -14.83
C ILE A 314 4.91 6.09 -13.87
N GLY A 315 3.91 5.51 -13.21
CA GLY A 315 3.07 6.21 -12.25
C GLY A 315 3.87 6.87 -11.13
N PHE A 316 4.75 6.08 -10.49
CA PHE A 316 5.67 6.52 -9.45
C PHE A 316 6.57 7.67 -9.92
N ASN A 317 7.16 7.54 -11.12
CA ASN A 317 8.02 8.57 -11.68
C ASN A 317 7.24 9.84 -12.05
N MET A 318 5.99 9.74 -12.52
CA MET A 318 5.12 10.92 -12.73
C MET A 318 4.82 11.63 -11.40
N ALA A 319 4.48 10.91 -10.33
CA ALA A 319 4.24 11.51 -9.01
C ALA A 319 5.48 12.25 -8.48
N ARG A 320 6.66 11.61 -8.55
CA ARG A 320 7.95 12.25 -8.20
C ARG A 320 8.22 13.51 -9.00
N LEU A 321 7.94 13.47 -10.30
CA LEU A 321 8.16 14.62 -11.18
C LEU A 321 7.19 15.77 -10.87
N LEU A 322 5.92 15.48 -10.60
CA LEU A 322 4.94 16.50 -10.20
C LEU A 322 5.37 17.22 -8.91
N ASP A 323 5.84 16.48 -7.91
CA ASP A 323 6.34 17.08 -6.67
C ASP A 323 7.64 17.85 -6.86
N LYS A 324 8.57 17.35 -7.68
CA LYS A 324 9.76 18.11 -8.07
C LYS A 324 9.39 19.44 -8.72
N LEU A 325 8.37 19.44 -9.57
CA LEU A 325 7.87 20.63 -10.27
C LEU A 325 7.01 21.54 -9.37
N LYS A 326 6.77 21.15 -8.11
CA LYS A 326 5.92 21.86 -7.14
C LYS A 326 4.49 22.08 -7.63
N ILE A 327 3.93 21.12 -8.35
CA ILE A 327 2.55 21.18 -8.84
C ILE A 327 1.61 20.73 -7.71
N ASP A 328 0.62 21.55 -7.35
CA ASP A 328 -0.41 21.14 -6.38
C ASP A 328 -1.46 20.25 -7.07
N TYR A 329 -1.24 18.94 -7.01
CA TYR A 329 -2.11 17.95 -7.67
C TYR A 329 -2.90 17.06 -6.72
N LYS A 330 -2.39 16.83 -5.50
CA LYS A 330 -2.89 15.82 -4.56
C LYS A 330 -4.34 16.09 -4.13
N ARG A 331 -4.72 17.37 -4.02
CA ARG A 331 -6.09 17.79 -3.70
C ARG A 331 -7.10 17.52 -4.80
N ARG A 332 -6.65 17.42 -6.05
CA ARG A 332 -7.50 17.27 -7.23
C ARG A 332 -7.63 15.81 -7.66
N LEU A 333 -6.52 15.07 -7.61
CA LEU A 333 -6.35 13.79 -8.29
C LEU A 333 -7.50 12.78 -8.07
N PHE A 334 -7.94 12.57 -6.83
CA PHE A 334 -9.02 11.62 -6.54
C PHE A 334 -10.40 12.26 -6.39
N ASN A 335 -10.46 13.58 -6.24
CA ASN A 335 -11.73 14.31 -6.20
C ASN A 335 -12.31 14.48 -7.62
N GLU A 336 -11.45 14.74 -8.59
CA GLU A 336 -11.75 14.75 -10.02
C GLU A 336 -11.57 13.32 -10.56
N GLY A 337 -12.60 12.47 -10.43
CA GLY A 337 -12.46 11.00 -10.54
C GLY A 337 -11.82 10.43 -11.82
N ASN A 338 -11.82 11.17 -12.94
CA ASN A 338 -11.17 10.76 -14.19
C ASN A 338 -9.83 11.46 -14.47
N LEU A 339 -9.33 12.23 -13.50
CA LEU A 339 -8.05 12.93 -13.59
C LEU A 339 -6.91 11.97 -13.24
N SER A 340 -5.93 11.89 -14.13
CA SER A 340 -4.73 11.06 -13.99
C SER A 340 -3.48 11.90 -13.78
N LEU A 341 -2.43 11.30 -13.22
CA LEU A 341 -1.11 11.93 -13.09
C LEU A 341 -0.60 12.46 -14.44
N GLY A 342 -0.84 11.71 -15.52
CA GLY A 342 -0.44 12.09 -16.88
C GLY A 342 -1.18 13.34 -17.38
N GLN A 343 -2.48 13.46 -17.12
CA GLN A 343 -3.23 14.66 -17.51
C GLN A 343 -2.78 15.89 -16.74
N ILE A 344 -2.51 15.77 -15.45
CA ILE A 344 -2.00 16.88 -14.63
C ILE A 344 -0.62 17.31 -15.11
N LEU A 345 0.27 16.36 -15.37
CA LEU A 345 1.61 16.66 -15.89
C LEU A 345 1.52 17.36 -17.25
N LEU A 346 0.63 16.92 -18.14
CA LEU A 346 0.40 17.56 -19.43
C LEU A 346 -0.19 18.99 -19.30
N GLN A 347 -1.15 19.20 -18.38
CA GLN A 347 -1.69 20.53 -18.08
C GLN A 347 -0.57 21.51 -17.66
N SER A 348 0.36 21.04 -16.84
CA SER A 348 1.49 21.85 -16.36
C SER A 348 2.44 22.32 -17.46
N GLN A 349 2.47 21.64 -18.62
CA GLN A 349 3.28 22.06 -19.78
C GLN A 349 2.63 23.19 -20.58
N LYS A 350 1.31 23.32 -20.53
CA LYS A 350 0.54 24.33 -21.27
C LYS A 350 0.44 25.67 -20.53
N SER A 351 0.59 25.66 -19.21
CA SER A 351 0.48 26.85 -18.36
C SER A 351 1.82 27.58 -18.15
N LYS A 352 2.88 27.19 -18.86
CA LYS A 352 4.20 27.82 -18.87
C LYS A 352 4.69 27.95 -20.31
#